data_AF-A0AAU2MH84-F1
#
_entry.id   AF-A0AAU2MH84-F1
#
_cell.length_a   1.000
_cell.length_b   1.000
_cell.length_c   1.000
_cell.angle_alpha   90.00
_cell.angle_beta   90.00
_cell.angle_gamma   90.00
#
_symmetry.space_group_name_H-M   'P 1'
#
loop_
_entity.id
_entity.type
_entity.pdbx_description
1 polymer ?
#
loop_
_entity_poly.entity_id
_entity_poly.type
_entity_poly.pdbx_seq_one_letter_code
_entity_poly.pdbx_strand_id
1 'polypeptide(L)'
;MGHHFGPTSTAHWSQQVQLSNPRPLSGLSAVMLRAELYREDQGSEVAEPLLYVQGETDIDLTADEADIFIAQAQAFVDTLRVLRRQMG
;
A
#
# COMPACT_ATOMS: atom_id res chain seq x y z
N MET A 1 26.67 2.16 35.43
CA MET A 1 26.52 1.55 34.10
C MET A 1 25.07 1.66 33.70
N GLY A 2 24.74 2.54 32.77
CA GLY A 2 23.36 2.72 32.30
C GLY A 2 23.05 1.64 31.28
N HIS A 3 22.09 0.77 31.57
CA HIS A 3 21.58 -0.16 30.57
C HIS A 3 20.76 0.64 29.56
N HIS A 4 21.22 0.72 28.31
CA HIS A 4 20.42 1.23 27.20
C HIS A 4 19.28 0.25 26.93
N PHE A 5 18.14 0.44 27.59
CA PHE A 5 16.88 -0.22 27.26
C PHE A 5 16.15 0.63 26.23
N GLY A 6 16.54 0.50 24.96
CA GLY A 6 15.78 0.96 23.81
C GLY A 6 15.21 -0.24 23.03
N PRO A 7 14.11 -0.08 22.28
CA PRO A 7 13.63 -1.14 21.40
C PRO A 7 14.74 -1.54 20.42
N THR A 8 15.04 -2.84 20.33
CA THR A 8 16.03 -3.38 19.40
C THR A 8 15.51 -3.37 17.96
N SER A 9 14.19 -3.31 17.78
CA SER A 9 13.50 -3.16 16.50
C SER A 9 12.32 -2.19 16.65
N THR A 10 12.13 -1.30 15.67
CA THR A 10 10.97 -0.40 15.59
C THR A 10 10.28 -0.60 14.23
N ALA A 11 9.02 -1.02 14.27
CA ALA A 11 8.19 -1.22 13.08
C ALA A 11 7.42 0.05 12.71
N HIS A 12 7.43 0.40 11.43
CA HIS A 12 6.72 1.52 10.84
C HIS A 12 5.80 1.02 9.72
N TRP A 13 4.58 1.55 9.71
CA TRP A 13 3.56 1.24 8.71
C TRP A 13 3.02 2.53 8.11
N SER A 14 2.83 2.56 6.79
CA SER A 14 2.06 3.62 6.15
C SER A 14 0.57 3.44 6.41
N GLN A 15 -0.23 4.42 6.01
CA GLN A 15 -1.66 4.16 5.80
C GLN A 15 -1.83 3.13 4.68
N GLN A 16 -2.86 2.29 4.81
CA GLN A 16 -3.28 1.39 3.73
C GLN A 16 -3.99 2.19 2.65
N VAL A 17 -3.61 1.97 1.40
CA VAL A 17 -4.25 2.54 0.21
C VAL A 17 -4.96 1.44 -0.55
N GLN A 18 -6.09 1.77 -1.18
CA GLN A 18 -6.91 0.81 -1.91
C GLN A 18 -7.13 1.30 -3.34
N LEU A 19 -7.09 0.36 -4.28
CA LEU A 19 -7.60 0.54 -5.62
C LEU A 19 -8.98 -0.12 -5.68
N SER A 20 -10.01 0.68 -5.94
CA SER A 20 -11.39 0.20 -5.98
C SER A 20 -11.72 -0.49 -7.31
N ASN A 21 -12.69 -1.39 -7.26
CA ASN A 21 -13.36 -1.89 -8.45
C ASN A 21 -14.30 -0.78 -9.00
N PRO A 22 -14.17 -0.35 -10.26
CA PRO A 22 -15.04 0.69 -10.83
C PRO A 22 -16.50 0.24 -10.99
N ARG A 23 -16.75 -1.08 -10.94
CA ARG A 23 -18.07 -1.69 -11.05
C ARG A 23 -18.29 -2.71 -9.92
N PRO A 24 -18.51 -2.26 -8.67
CA PRO A 24 -18.80 -3.17 -7.58
C PRO A 24 -20.18 -3.80 -7.80
N LEU A 25 -20.21 -5.03 -8.32
CA LEU A 25 -21.44 -5.82 -8.40
C LEU A 25 -21.66 -6.57 -7.09
N SER A 26 -22.92 -6.86 -6.78
CA SER A 26 -23.28 -7.66 -5.60
C SER A 26 -22.57 -9.03 -5.65
N GLY A 27 -21.70 -9.29 -4.67
CA GLY A 27 -20.92 -10.52 -4.57
C GLY A 27 -19.50 -10.45 -5.14
N LEU A 28 -19.11 -9.36 -5.79
CA LEU A 28 -17.72 -9.07 -6.14
C LEU A 28 -17.10 -8.10 -5.12
N SER A 29 -15.79 -8.23 -4.87
CA SER A 29 -15.09 -7.31 -3.98
C SER A 29 -15.16 -5.88 -4.54
N ALA A 30 -15.43 -4.92 -3.66
CA ALA A 30 -15.36 -3.50 -3.98
C ALA A 30 -13.91 -3.01 -4.13
N VAL A 31 -12.93 -3.83 -3.76
CA VAL A 31 -11.51 -3.51 -3.76
C VAL A 31 -10.77 -4.51 -4.65
N MET A 32 -9.97 -3.97 -5.58
CA MET A 32 -9.12 -4.76 -6.47
C MET A 32 -7.75 -5.02 -5.86
N LEU A 33 -7.15 -3.97 -5.29
CA LEU A 33 -5.84 -4.04 -4.66
C LEU A 33 -5.83 -3.26 -3.35
N ARG A 34 -5.11 -3.80 -2.37
CA ARG A 34 -4.71 -3.10 -1.15
C ARG A 34 -3.20 -3.05 -1.12
N ALA A 35 -2.64 -1.93 -0.71
CA ALA A 35 -1.21 -1.85 -0.47
C ALA A 35 -0.88 -0.98 0.73
N GLU A 36 0.22 -1.32 1.38
CA GLU A 36 0.81 -0.58 2.49
C GLU A 36 2.33 -0.76 2.45
N LEU A 37 3.03 0.24 2.95
CA LEU A 37 4.48 0.19 3.10
C LEU A 37 4.82 -0.17 4.54
N TYR A 38 5.84 -1.01 4.68
CA TYR A 38 6.38 -1.46 5.95
C TYR A 38 7.87 -1.20 6.00
N ARG A 39 8.36 -0.82 7.17
CA ARG A 39 9.79 -0.75 7.44
C ARG A 39 10.05 -1.20 8.87
N GLU A 40 11.16 -1.91 9.07
CA GLU A 40 11.60 -2.36 10.38
C GLU A 40 13.03 -1.90 10.65
N ASP A 41 13.16 -0.87 11.48
CA ASP A 41 14.45 -0.27 11.82
C ASP A 41 15.09 -1.08 12.96
N GLN A 42 16.39 -1.40 12.85
CA GLN A 42 17.13 -2.17 13.86
C GLN A 42 18.13 -1.29 14.59
N GLY A 43 17.90 -1.07 15.88
CA GLY A 43 18.71 -0.15 16.68
C GLY A 43 18.72 1.26 16.08
N SER A 44 19.87 1.68 15.53
CA SER A 44 20.04 2.98 14.86
C SER A 44 20.01 2.90 13.33
N GLU A 45 19.92 1.70 12.76
CA GLU A 45 19.90 1.47 11.33
C GLU A 45 18.46 1.61 10.79
N VAL A 46 18.30 2.47 9.78
CA VAL A 46 17.03 2.64 9.07
C VAL A 46 16.99 1.67 7.90
N ALA A 47 16.01 0.78 7.89
CA ALA A 47 15.89 -0.23 6.84
C ALA A 47 15.27 0.34 5.55
N GLU A 48 15.30 -0.43 4.47
CA GLU A 48 14.55 -0.05 3.27
C GLU A 48 13.05 -0.37 3.42
N PRO A 49 12.16 0.52 2.98
CA PRO A 49 10.73 0.25 3.01
C PRO A 49 10.33 -0.82 1.99
N LEU A 50 9.57 -1.81 2.45
CA LEU A 50 8.95 -2.87 1.66
C LEU A 50 7.51 -2.49 1.31
N LEU A 51 7.08 -2.83 0.09
CA LEU A 51 5.69 -2.67 -0.34
C LEU A 51 4.96 -4.01 -0.21
N TYR A 52 3.93 -4.07 0.62
CA TYR A 52 2.99 -5.17 0.65
C TYR A 52 1.83 -4.89 -0.28
N VAL A 53 1.48 -5.87 -1.12
CA VAL A 53 0.36 -5.79 -2.07
C VAL A 53 -0.52 -7.03 -1.91
N GLN A 54 -1.82 -6.82 -1.80
CA GLN A 54 -2.83 -7.88 -1.75
C GLN A 54 -3.81 -7.64 -2.90
N GLY A 55 -3.88 -8.58 -3.84
CA GLY A 55 -4.87 -8.60 -4.92
C GLY A 55 -5.98 -9.58 -4.62
N GLU A 56 -7.21 -9.23 -4.99
CA GLU A 56 -8.39 -10.02 -4.61
C GLU A 56 -8.95 -10.87 -5.76
N THR A 57 -9.08 -10.37 -6.99
CA THR A 57 -9.66 -11.15 -8.11
C THR A 57 -9.49 -10.48 -9.49
N ASP A 58 -9.87 -11.18 -10.55
CA ASP A 58 -9.95 -10.68 -11.93
C ASP A 58 -11.34 -10.07 -12.21
N ILE A 59 -11.41 -9.08 -13.10
CA ILE A 59 -12.67 -8.46 -13.55
C ILE A 59 -12.64 -8.18 -15.05
N ASP A 60 -13.80 -8.30 -15.69
CA ASP A 60 -14.01 -7.86 -17.07
C ASP A 60 -14.56 -6.42 -17.07
N LEU A 61 -13.92 -5.54 -17.83
CA LEU A 61 -14.28 -4.12 -17.93
C LEU A 61 -14.71 -3.76 -19.35
N THR A 62 -15.74 -2.93 -19.46
CA THR A 62 -16.02 -2.18 -20.69
C THR A 62 -14.95 -1.11 -20.93
N ALA A 63 -14.92 -0.51 -22.12
CA ALA A 63 -13.94 0.53 -22.45
C ALA A 63 -13.97 1.72 -21.45
N ASP A 64 -15.17 2.25 -21.18
CA ASP A 64 -15.32 3.39 -20.26
C ASP A 64 -14.91 3.04 -18.82
N GLU A 65 -15.24 1.82 -18.35
CA GLU A 65 -14.84 1.34 -17.02
C GLU A 65 -13.33 1.10 -16.92
N ALA A 66 -12.70 0.65 -18.00
CA ALA A 66 -11.26 0.48 -18.08
C ALA A 66 -10.53 1.82 -17.98
N ASP A 67 -11.01 2.86 -18.66
CA ASP A 67 -10.43 4.20 -18.57
C ASP A 67 -10.52 4.76 -17.13
N ILE A 68 -11.65 4.55 -16.46
CA ILE A 68 -11.83 4.91 -15.04
C ILE A 68 -10.83 4.14 -14.17
N PHE A 69 -10.71 2.83 -14.37
CA PHE A 69 -9.80 1.99 -13.61
C PHE A 69 -8.33 2.42 -13.80
N ILE A 70 -7.92 2.73 -15.04
CA ILE A 70 -6.56 3.19 -15.35
C ILE A 70 -6.27 4.51 -14.62
N ALA A 71 -7.20 5.47 -14.64
CA ALA A 71 -7.04 6.74 -13.93
C ALA A 71 -6.93 6.53 -12.41
N GLN A 72 -7.74 5.65 -11.83
CA GLN A 72 -7.66 5.28 -10.41
C GLN A 72 -6.33 4.59 -10.08
N ALA A 73 -5.85 3.70 -10.95
CA ALA A 73 -4.59 2.99 -10.78
C ALA A 73 -3.38 3.95 -10.81
N GLN A 74 -3.42 4.97 -11.68
CA GLN A 74 -2.40 6.03 -11.69
C GLN A 74 -2.36 6.79 -10.37
N ALA A 75 -3.52 7.26 -9.89
CA ALA A 75 -3.62 7.97 -8.61
C ALA A 75 -3.16 7.09 -7.42
N PHE A 76 -3.49 5.80 -7.45
CA PHE A 76 -3.03 4.81 -6.48
C PHE A 76 -1.49 4.70 -6.46
N VAL A 77 -0.88 4.53 -7.63
CA VAL A 77 0.60 4.45 -7.77
C VAL A 77 1.27 5.74 -7.30
N ASP A 78 0.72 6.90 -7.65
CA ASP A 78 1.28 8.19 -7.23
C ASP A 78 1.18 8.39 -5.71
N THR A 79 0.09 7.94 -5.10
CA THR A 79 -0.06 7.92 -3.64
C THR A 79 0.99 7.03 -2.98
N LEU A 80 1.22 5.81 -3.49
CA LEU A 80 2.25 4.91 -2.98
C LEU A 80 3.67 5.51 -3.10
N ARG A 81 3.95 6.22 -4.19
CA ARG A 81 5.24 6.93 -4.36
C ARG A 81 5.42 8.02 -3.31
N VAL A 82 4.36 8.76 -2.98
CA VAL A 82 4.39 9.77 -1.90
C VAL A 82 4.63 9.10 -0.56
N LEU A 83 3.88 8.06 -0.22
CA LEU A 83 4.04 7.34 1.05
C LEU A 83 5.45 6.75 1.20
N ARG A 84 6.02 6.17 0.13
CA ARG A 84 7.39 5.65 0.15
C ARG A 84 8.41 6.74 0.49
N ARG A 85 8.28 7.93 -0.10
CA ARG A 85 9.18 9.07 0.17
C ARG A 85 9.00 9.62 1.60
N GLN A 86 7.81 9.52 2.16
CA GLN A 86 7.52 9.97 3.52
C GLN A 86 8.07 9.01 4.58
N MET A 87 8.12 7.71 4.27
CA MET A 87 8.64 6.74 5.24
C MET A 87 10.14 6.93 5.47
N GLY A 88 10.92 7.27 4.44
CA GLY A 88 12.36 7.52 4.56
C GLY A 88 13.15 6.69 3.58
#